data_AF-A0A6P7JC61-F1
#
_entry.id   AF-A0A6P7JC61-F1
#
_cell.length_a   1.000
_cell.length_b   1.000
_cell.length_c   1.000
_cell.angle_alpha   90.00
_cell.angle_beta   90.00
_cell.angle_gamma   90.00
#
_symmetry.space_group_name_H-M   'P 1'
#
loop_
_entity.id
_entity.type
_entity.pdbx_description
1 polymer ?
#
loop_
_entity_poly.entity_id
_entity_poly.type
_entity_poly.pdbx_seq_one_letter_code
_entity_poly.pdbx_strand_id
1 'polypeptide(L)'
;MQLLVQSRILLCDFLKRLQKENITFHPNNTVSYREYRRYYFEPSMSVGNESDVVTIPNMLVLGAAVMLENLPFALRLMISATFKTFNEGPFLTKTVGELMWGYDSGLVEFLNKYLPGMLPTSGKFGLFTEFNNSNTGLFTIFTGQDDIRKVHRVDSWNGLKELSYWRTPQCNMINGTAGQMWPPFLTKESTLPFYSPDACRSMEFIYQRSGDFKGVPLYRFSSSKNLFANGTEYAPNEGFCPCRQSGLLNVSSCRYNSPTFISQPHFYNADPVLLDYVQGLHPTEEEHGLFIDIHPPTGVPLNVAIRLQLNLYMKRVSGITETGKISEVVMPMIWFEENGYIDGPVLKTFHTNLVVLPAVMEIMQYGFIALGLATVVVAALVHHRVKRARHAVVISTVVGHPSASDKEPVKGSHSGGTQEKSIMGNSEK
;
A
#
# COMPACT_ATOMS: atom_id res chain seq x y z
N MET A 1 14.65 28.56 -15.44
CA MET A 1 13.69 28.56 -14.31
C MET A 1 14.22 27.58 -13.28
N GLN A 2 14.88 28.11 -12.23
CA GLN A 2 15.44 27.35 -11.12
C GLN A 2 14.34 26.95 -10.14
N LEU A 3 14.32 25.67 -9.75
CA LEU A 3 13.70 25.14 -8.52
C LEU A 3 14.59 23.96 -8.12
N LEU A 4 15.58 24.22 -7.26
CA LEU A 4 15.55 24.02 -5.80
C LEU A 4 15.80 22.55 -5.43
N VAL A 5 17.07 22.32 -5.10
CA VAL A 5 17.66 21.12 -4.50
C VAL A 5 16.88 20.73 -3.25
N GLN A 6 16.37 19.50 -3.21
CA GLN A 6 16.02 18.83 -1.97
C GLN A 6 17.09 17.77 -1.75
N SER A 7 17.96 18.00 -0.76
CA SER A 7 19.03 17.09 -0.36
C SER A 7 18.44 15.74 0.05
N ARG A 8 18.35 14.79 -0.90
CA ARG A 8 18.01 13.39 -0.67
C ARG A 8 19.24 12.59 -1.05
N ILE A 9 20.09 12.27 -0.08
CA ILE A 9 21.34 11.59 -0.38
C ILE A 9 21.08 10.08 -0.26
N LEU A 10 20.34 9.54 -1.24
CA LEU A 10 20.42 8.11 -1.56
C LEU A 10 21.64 7.93 -2.47
N LEU A 11 22.51 7.00 -2.12
CA LEU A 11 23.77 6.81 -2.85
C LEU A 11 23.52 6.38 -4.31
N CYS A 12 22.52 5.52 -4.52
CA CYS A 12 22.12 5.04 -5.84
C CYS A 12 20.60 4.93 -5.93
N ASP A 13 20.03 5.48 -7.00
CA ASP A 13 18.63 5.40 -7.36
C ASP A 13 18.42 4.42 -8.52
N PHE A 14 17.33 3.66 -8.44
CA PHE A 14 16.99 2.66 -9.44
C PHE A 14 15.53 2.81 -9.87
N LEU A 15 15.30 2.90 -11.18
CA LEU A 15 13.97 2.80 -11.76
C LEU A 15 13.48 1.34 -11.64
N LYS A 16 12.41 1.14 -10.89
CA LYS A 16 11.74 -0.15 -10.74
C LYS A 16 10.64 -0.32 -11.80
N ARG A 17 10.73 -1.38 -12.60
CA ARG A 17 9.66 -1.81 -13.52
C ARG A 17 8.96 -3.05 -12.97
N LEU A 18 7.65 -2.98 -12.84
CA LEU A 18 6.79 -4.07 -12.39
C LEU A 18 5.97 -4.63 -13.54
N GLN A 19 5.88 -5.95 -13.64
CA GLN A 19 5.04 -6.63 -14.64
C GLN A 19 4.39 -7.88 -14.04
N LYS A 20 3.06 -7.99 -14.16
CA LYS A 20 2.32 -9.20 -13.78
C LYS A 20 2.32 -10.19 -14.94
N GLU A 21 2.70 -11.43 -14.66
CA GLU A 21 2.75 -12.54 -15.62
C GLU A 21 2.00 -13.77 -15.06
N ASN A 22 1.75 -14.75 -15.94
CA ASN A 22 1.02 -15.98 -15.62
C ASN A 22 -0.33 -15.71 -14.94
N ILE A 23 -1.10 -14.79 -15.53
CA ILE A 23 -2.39 -14.34 -14.99
C ILE A 23 -3.45 -15.40 -15.28
N THR A 24 -4.07 -15.93 -14.22
CA THR A 24 -5.11 -16.95 -14.31
C THR A 24 -6.32 -16.55 -13.47
N PHE A 25 -7.49 -16.46 -14.09
CA PHE A 25 -8.75 -16.19 -13.42
C PHE A 25 -9.41 -17.50 -12.96
N HIS A 26 -10.05 -17.46 -11.79
CA HIS A 26 -10.67 -18.62 -11.16
C HIS A 26 -12.18 -18.44 -10.97
N PRO A 27 -12.96 -19.54 -10.94
CA PRO A 27 -14.43 -19.47 -10.75
C PRO A 27 -14.87 -18.85 -9.42
N ASN A 28 -14.00 -18.78 -8.41
CA ASN A 28 -14.28 -18.19 -7.10
C ASN A 28 -14.03 -16.66 -7.06
N ASN A 29 -14.08 -15.98 -8.22
CA ASN A 29 -13.84 -14.55 -8.37
C ASN A 29 -12.45 -14.08 -7.89
N THR A 30 -11.45 -14.97 -7.96
CA THR A 30 -10.05 -14.63 -7.69
C THR A 30 -9.21 -14.66 -8.97
N VAL A 31 -8.05 -14.01 -8.91
CA VAL A 31 -7.05 -14.02 -9.98
C VAL A 31 -5.68 -14.29 -9.37
N SER A 32 -4.94 -15.22 -9.97
CA SER A 32 -3.56 -15.53 -9.60
C SER A 32 -2.59 -14.89 -10.57
N TYR A 33 -1.46 -14.37 -10.07
CA TYR A 33 -0.39 -13.83 -10.89
C TYR A 33 0.97 -13.88 -10.16
N ARG A 34 2.05 -13.78 -10.92
CA ARG A 34 3.39 -13.46 -10.39
C ARG A 34 3.78 -12.06 -10.84
N GLU A 35 4.22 -11.23 -9.90
CA GLU A 35 4.70 -9.89 -10.21
C GLU A 35 6.22 -9.89 -10.28
N TYR A 36 6.75 -9.69 -11.48
CA TYR A 36 8.17 -9.57 -11.73
C TYR A 36 8.64 -8.14 -11.56
N ARG A 37 9.77 -7.97 -10.89
CA ARG A 37 10.42 -6.69 -10.66
C ARG A 37 11.78 -6.65 -11.37
N ARG A 38 12.05 -5.55 -12.07
CA ARG A 38 13.34 -5.25 -12.69
C ARG A 38 13.81 -3.89 -12.24
N TYR A 39 15.09 -3.77 -11.92
CA TYR A 39 15.71 -2.53 -11.48
C TYR A 39 16.72 -2.06 -12.53
N TYR A 40 16.65 -0.77 -12.86
CA TYR A 40 17.57 -0.11 -13.79
C TYR A 40 18.19 1.07 -13.07
N PHE A 41 19.52 1.08 -12.96
CA PHE A 41 20.22 2.18 -12.31
C PHE A 41 19.95 3.49 -13.04
N GLU A 42 19.67 4.56 -12.28
CA GLU A 42 19.40 5.89 -12.81
C GLU A 42 20.44 6.90 -12.33
N PRO A 43 21.53 7.10 -13.11
CA PRO A 43 22.63 7.97 -12.71
C PRO A 43 22.22 9.43 -12.49
N SER A 44 21.21 9.93 -13.21
CA SER A 44 20.82 11.35 -13.13
C SER A 44 20.09 11.71 -11.83
N MET A 45 19.57 10.70 -11.14
CA MET A 45 18.88 10.86 -9.84
C MET A 45 19.77 10.48 -8.66
N SER A 46 20.88 9.77 -8.93
CA SER A 46 21.79 9.23 -7.92
C SER A 46 22.86 10.26 -7.51
N VAL A 47 23.25 10.24 -6.22
CA VAL A 47 24.41 11.02 -5.76
C VAL A 47 25.73 10.38 -6.19
N GLY A 48 25.78 9.05 -6.19
CA GLY A 48 26.94 8.24 -6.52
C GLY A 48 26.70 7.30 -7.69
N ASN A 49 27.67 6.42 -7.92
CA ASN A 49 27.62 5.37 -8.93
C ASN A 49 27.60 3.98 -8.27
N GLU A 50 27.09 2.96 -8.96
CA GLU A 50 27.20 1.57 -8.51
C GLU A 50 28.66 1.13 -8.30
N SER A 51 29.61 1.81 -8.94
CA SER A 51 31.06 1.58 -8.78
C SER A 51 31.68 2.25 -7.53
N ASP A 52 30.93 3.07 -6.80
CA ASP A 52 31.43 3.69 -5.57
C ASP A 52 31.68 2.63 -4.51
N VAL A 53 32.79 2.78 -3.78
CA VAL A 53 33.26 1.79 -2.81
C VAL A 53 32.81 2.19 -1.42
N VAL A 54 32.15 1.25 -0.74
CA VAL A 54 31.70 1.42 0.65
C VAL A 54 32.16 0.25 1.51
N THR A 55 32.32 0.52 2.81
CA THR A 55 32.67 -0.50 3.81
C THR A 55 31.49 -0.74 4.71
N ILE A 56 31.01 -1.99 4.76
CA ILE A 56 29.89 -2.42 5.61
C ILE A 56 30.31 -3.62 6.47
N PRO A 57 29.58 -3.93 7.55
CA PRO A 57 29.79 -5.17 8.28
C PRO A 57 29.70 -6.39 7.37
N ASN A 58 30.64 -7.32 7.50
CA ASN A 58 30.64 -8.53 6.70
C ASN A 58 29.59 -9.51 7.24
N MET A 59 28.42 -9.53 6.59
CA MET A 59 27.28 -10.36 6.98
C MET A 59 27.60 -11.86 6.96
N LEU A 60 28.46 -12.33 6.05
CA LEU A 60 28.87 -13.74 6.00
C LEU A 60 29.67 -14.13 7.24
N VAL A 61 30.60 -13.29 7.69
CA VAL A 61 31.47 -13.57 8.83
C VAL A 61 30.75 -13.34 10.15
N LEU A 62 30.23 -12.13 10.35
CA LEU A 62 29.63 -11.72 11.62
C LEU A 62 28.28 -12.40 11.86
N GLY A 63 27.48 -12.61 10.79
CA GLY A 63 26.23 -13.35 10.87
C GLY A 63 26.47 -14.82 11.20
N ALA A 64 27.39 -15.49 10.49
CA ALA A 64 27.73 -16.87 10.78
C ALA A 64 28.32 -17.04 12.18
N ALA A 65 29.13 -16.08 12.66
CA ALA A 65 29.69 -16.15 14.00
C ALA A 65 28.61 -16.26 15.08
N VAL A 66 27.55 -15.44 14.97
CA VAL A 66 26.39 -15.50 15.87
C VAL A 66 25.60 -16.79 15.68
N MET A 67 25.33 -17.20 14.44
CA MET A 67 24.56 -18.43 14.17
C MET A 67 25.26 -19.69 14.71
N LEU A 68 26.59 -19.70 14.72
CA LEU A 68 27.42 -20.84 15.08
C LEU A 68 28.00 -20.73 16.50
N GLU A 69 27.50 -19.79 17.31
CA GLU A 69 28.06 -19.49 18.63
C GLU A 69 27.98 -20.66 19.62
N ASN A 70 26.97 -21.51 19.46
CA ASN A 70 26.71 -22.67 20.33
C ASN A 70 27.53 -23.90 19.95
N LEU A 71 28.37 -23.83 18.90
CA LEU A 71 29.23 -24.94 18.52
C LEU A 71 30.39 -25.14 19.53
N PRO A 72 30.93 -26.38 19.63
CA PRO A 72 32.11 -26.66 20.43
C PRO A 72 33.25 -25.70 20.10
N PHE A 73 34.01 -25.29 21.12
CA PHE A 73 35.06 -24.27 20.97
C PHE A 73 36.10 -24.60 19.89
N ALA A 74 36.50 -25.87 19.79
CA ALA A 74 37.42 -26.33 18.75
C ALA A 74 36.86 -26.11 17.33
N LEU A 75 35.56 -26.34 17.11
CA LEU A 75 34.93 -26.12 15.81
C LEU A 75 34.81 -24.63 15.48
N ARG A 76 34.56 -23.77 16.48
CA ARG A 76 34.60 -22.31 16.31
C ARG A 76 36.00 -21.81 15.92
N LEU A 77 37.07 -22.36 16.50
CA LEU A 77 38.44 -22.07 16.09
C LEU A 77 38.72 -22.50 14.64
N MET A 78 38.22 -23.68 14.23
CA MET A 78 38.34 -24.13 12.83
C MET A 78 37.60 -23.18 11.87
N ILE A 79 36.39 -22.74 12.23
CA ILE A 79 35.63 -21.75 11.45
C ILE A 79 36.43 -20.43 11.33
N SER A 80 37.00 -19.94 12.43
CA SER A 80 37.85 -18.74 12.43
C SER A 80 39.07 -18.90 11.52
N ALA A 81 39.74 -20.06 11.59
CA ALA A 81 40.86 -20.37 10.71
C ALA A 81 40.44 -20.40 9.23
N THR A 82 39.25 -20.92 8.93
CA THR A 82 38.67 -20.89 7.58
C THR A 82 38.44 -19.46 7.11
N PHE A 83 37.82 -18.59 7.91
CA PHE A 83 37.64 -17.17 7.56
C PHE A 83 38.97 -16.48 7.24
N LYS A 84 39.99 -16.67 8.08
CA LYS A 84 41.35 -16.16 7.81
C LYS A 84 41.97 -16.72 6.53
N THR A 85 41.79 -18.01 6.28
CA THR A 85 42.34 -18.66 5.08
C THR A 85 41.74 -18.07 3.80
N PHE A 86 40.46 -17.73 3.82
CA PHE A 86 39.77 -17.05 2.71
C PHE A 86 39.88 -15.53 2.74
N ASN A 87 40.68 -14.95 3.67
CA ASN A 87 40.84 -13.52 3.87
C ASN A 87 39.51 -12.77 4.12
N GLU A 88 38.57 -13.43 4.81
CA GLU A 88 37.27 -12.89 5.17
C GLU A 88 37.36 -12.17 6.53
N GLY A 89 37.27 -10.84 6.50
CA GLY A 89 37.34 -9.98 7.69
C GLY A 89 35.96 -9.62 8.26
N PRO A 90 35.91 -8.96 9.43
CA PRO A 90 34.64 -8.51 10.05
C PRO A 90 33.94 -7.39 9.28
N PHE A 91 34.67 -6.65 8.45
CA PHE A 91 34.13 -5.63 7.56
C PHE A 91 34.51 -5.98 6.12
N LEU A 92 33.59 -5.68 5.22
CA LEU A 92 33.73 -5.93 3.80
C LEU A 92 33.73 -4.58 3.08
N THR A 93 34.72 -4.37 2.21
CA THR A 93 34.83 -3.18 1.37
C THR A 93 34.63 -3.57 -0.08
N LYS A 94 33.55 -3.08 -0.69
CA LYS A 94 33.08 -3.48 -2.02
C LYS A 94 32.36 -2.33 -2.71
N THR A 95 32.20 -2.44 -4.02
CA THR A 95 31.36 -1.49 -4.77
C THR A 95 29.89 -1.64 -4.38
N VAL A 96 29.09 -0.57 -4.52
CA VAL A 96 27.63 -0.63 -4.26
C VAL A 96 26.97 -1.73 -5.10
N GLY A 97 27.32 -1.83 -6.39
CA GLY A 97 26.79 -2.84 -7.30
C GLY A 97 27.12 -4.27 -6.86
N GLU A 98 28.35 -4.52 -6.38
CA GLU A 98 28.73 -5.80 -5.80
C GLU A 98 27.94 -6.15 -4.54
N LEU A 99 27.72 -5.18 -3.64
CA LEU A 99 26.96 -5.39 -2.41
C LEU A 99 25.48 -5.65 -2.67
N MET A 100 24.89 -4.96 -3.64
CA MET A 100 23.48 -5.10 -3.99
C MET A 100 23.22 -6.37 -4.79
N TRP A 101 23.93 -6.57 -5.90
CA TRP A 101 23.62 -7.60 -6.90
C TRP A 101 24.47 -8.85 -6.79
N GLY A 102 25.53 -8.78 -5.98
CA GLY A 102 26.34 -9.90 -5.58
C GLY A 102 27.77 -9.85 -6.08
N TYR A 103 28.67 -10.39 -5.27
CA TYR A 103 30.08 -10.55 -5.56
C TYR A 103 30.52 -12.01 -5.41
N ASP A 104 31.64 -12.33 -6.04
CA ASP A 104 32.28 -13.63 -5.94
C ASP A 104 33.12 -13.70 -4.66
N SER A 105 32.94 -14.75 -3.86
CA SER A 105 33.71 -15.04 -2.65
C SER A 105 34.24 -16.47 -2.72
N GLY A 106 35.54 -16.63 -2.47
CA GLY A 106 36.17 -17.95 -2.41
C GLY A 106 35.58 -18.83 -1.31
N LEU A 107 35.14 -18.22 -0.20
CA LEU A 107 34.45 -18.93 0.87
C LEU A 107 33.10 -19.47 0.39
N VAL A 108 32.32 -18.65 -0.30
CA VAL A 108 31.00 -19.06 -0.83
C VAL A 108 31.14 -20.15 -1.88
N GLU A 109 32.13 -20.06 -2.77
CA GLU A 109 32.43 -21.11 -3.75
C GLU A 109 32.82 -22.43 -3.07
N PHE A 110 33.71 -22.37 -2.08
CA PHE A 110 34.12 -23.52 -1.29
C PHE A 110 32.92 -24.18 -0.59
N LEU A 111 32.06 -23.40 0.06
CA LEU A 111 30.88 -23.90 0.77
C LEU A 111 29.88 -24.52 -0.20
N ASN A 112 29.59 -23.89 -1.33
CA ASN A 112 28.68 -24.45 -2.32
C ASN A 112 29.20 -25.76 -2.93
N LYS A 113 30.52 -25.91 -3.08
CA LYS A 113 31.15 -27.11 -3.65
C LYS A 113 31.21 -28.28 -2.67
N TYR A 114 31.56 -28.02 -1.41
CA TYR A 114 31.87 -29.08 -0.43
C TYR A 114 30.80 -29.26 0.65
N LEU A 115 29.96 -28.25 0.89
CA LEU A 115 28.88 -28.23 1.89
C LEU A 115 27.56 -27.70 1.27
N PRO A 116 27.02 -28.39 0.24
CA PRO A 116 25.84 -27.92 -0.48
C PRO A 116 24.64 -27.76 0.47
N GLY A 117 23.88 -26.68 0.31
CA GLY A 117 22.71 -26.34 1.12
C GLY A 117 23.00 -25.57 2.41
N MET A 118 24.27 -25.29 2.73
CA MET A 118 24.62 -24.48 3.90
C MET A 118 24.36 -22.98 3.70
N LEU A 119 24.46 -22.49 2.46
CA LEU A 119 24.11 -21.13 2.08
C LEU A 119 22.82 -21.13 1.26
N PRO A 120 21.99 -20.08 1.39
CA PRO A 120 20.74 -19.99 0.64
C PRO A 120 20.96 -19.71 -0.85
N THR A 121 22.10 -19.12 -1.24
CA THR A 121 22.42 -18.78 -2.62
C THR A 121 23.48 -19.71 -3.20
N SER A 122 23.20 -20.27 -4.38
CA SER A 122 24.22 -20.91 -5.21
C SER A 122 24.91 -19.85 -6.07
N GLY A 123 26.19 -19.59 -5.85
CA GLY A 123 26.95 -18.60 -6.64
C GLY A 123 27.31 -17.35 -5.83
N LYS A 124 26.87 -16.17 -6.29
CA LYS A 124 27.26 -14.87 -5.71
C LYS A 124 26.56 -14.59 -4.38
N PHE A 125 27.23 -13.84 -3.50
CA PHE A 125 26.63 -13.31 -2.28
C PHE A 125 26.41 -11.81 -2.40
N GLY A 126 25.23 -11.34 -2.01
CA GLY A 126 24.82 -9.95 -2.04
C GLY A 126 23.49 -9.78 -1.30
N LEU A 127 23.20 -8.54 -0.90
CA LEU A 127 22.00 -8.23 -0.10
C LEU A 127 20.70 -8.44 -0.90
N PHE A 128 20.77 -8.26 -2.22
CA PHE A 128 19.64 -8.32 -3.14
C PHE A 128 19.92 -9.15 -4.40
N THR A 129 20.86 -10.12 -4.33
CA THR A 129 21.28 -10.95 -5.49
C THR A 129 20.11 -11.56 -6.27
N GLU A 130 19.06 -11.99 -5.58
CA GLU A 130 17.88 -12.62 -6.20
C GLU A 130 16.69 -11.66 -6.37
N PHE A 131 16.90 -10.34 -6.28
CA PHE A 131 15.81 -9.37 -6.39
C PHE A 131 15.58 -8.90 -7.82
N ASN A 132 16.63 -8.80 -8.64
CA ASN A 132 16.50 -8.29 -9.99
C ASN A 132 16.00 -9.38 -10.95
N ASN A 133 15.02 -9.05 -11.78
CA ASN A 133 14.36 -9.96 -12.71
C ASN A 133 13.75 -11.19 -12.02
N SER A 134 13.28 -11.02 -10.79
CA SER A 134 12.61 -12.06 -10.00
C SER A 134 11.20 -11.63 -9.59
N ASN A 135 10.50 -12.50 -8.86
CA ASN A 135 9.18 -12.23 -8.31
C ASN A 135 9.14 -12.62 -6.83
N THR A 136 8.20 -12.04 -6.09
CA THR A 136 8.02 -12.28 -4.65
C THR A 136 7.04 -13.42 -4.33
N GLY A 137 6.72 -14.27 -5.31
CA GLY A 137 5.79 -15.39 -5.17
C GLY A 137 4.51 -15.25 -5.99
N LEU A 138 3.68 -16.30 -5.93
CA LEU A 138 2.38 -16.38 -6.56
C LEU A 138 1.32 -15.76 -5.63
N PHE A 139 0.77 -14.62 -6.02
CA PHE A 139 -0.37 -14.03 -5.33
C PHE A 139 -1.67 -14.51 -5.95
N THR A 140 -2.63 -14.89 -5.12
CA THR A 140 -4.04 -15.05 -5.51
C THR A 140 -4.83 -13.99 -4.77
N ILE A 141 -5.48 -13.10 -5.51
CA ILE A 141 -6.25 -11.98 -4.95
C ILE A 141 -7.70 -12.02 -5.40
N PHE A 142 -8.60 -11.43 -4.60
CA PHE A 142 -9.99 -11.23 -5.02
C PHE A 142 -10.10 -10.13 -6.08
N THR A 143 -10.89 -10.40 -7.11
CA THR A 143 -11.15 -9.46 -8.22
C THR A 143 -12.16 -8.37 -7.85
N GLY A 144 -12.92 -8.55 -6.77
CA GLY A 144 -13.99 -7.64 -6.37
C GLY A 144 -15.28 -7.76 -7.20
N GLN A 145 -15.36 -8.76 -8.10
CA GLN A 145 -16.55 -8.99 -8.93
C GLN A 145 -17.80 -9.32 -8.10
N ASP A 146 -17.65 -10.05 -6.99
CA ASP A 146 -18.73 -10.36 -6.04
C ASP A 146 -18.98 -9.23 -5.05
N ASP A 147 -17.91 -8.69 -4.47
CA ASP A 147 -17.95 -7.63 -3.48
C ASP A 147 -16.74 -6.71 -3.66
N ILE A 148 -17.00 -5.46 -4.04
CA ILE A 148 -15.95 -4.46 -4.26
C ILE A 148 -15.09 -4.21 -3.02
N ARG A 149 -15.60 -4.47 -1.81
CA ARG A 149 -14.84 -4.36 -0.55
C ARG A 149 -13.74 -5.41 -0.43
N LYS A 150 -13.75 -6.45 -1.27
CA LYS A 150 -12.71 -7.48 -1.32
C LYS A 150 -11.65 -7.24 -2.38
N VAL A 151 -11.87 -6.30 -3.32
CA VAL A 151 -10.95 -6.09 -4.44
C VAL A 151 -9.50 -5.96 -3.96
N HIS A 152 -8.57 -6.61 -4.65
CA HIS A 152 -7.13 -6.66 -4.32
C HIS A 152 -6.75 -7.31 -2.99
N ARG A 153 -7.69 -7.76 -2.15
CA ARG A 153 -7.35 -8.52 -0.95
C ARG A 153 -6.71 -9.85 -1.32
N VAL A 154 -5.70 -10.24 -0.56
CA VAL A 154 -5.00 -11.52 -0.74
C VAL A 154 -5.89 -12.65 -0.22
N ASP A 155 -6.15 -13.66 -1.05
CA ASP A 155 -6.73 -14.94 -0.63
C ASP A 155 -5.63 -15.92 -0.21
N SER A 156 -4.53 -15.95 -0.97
CA SER A 156 -3.34 -16.75 -0.64
C SER A 156 -2.07 -16.21 -1.29
N TRP A 157 -0.94 -16.55 -0.70
CA TRP A 157 0.40 -16.33 -1.24
C TRP A 157 1.15 -17.66 -1.30
N ASN A 158 1.64 -18.06 -2.47
CA ASN A 158 2.23 -19.38 -2.72
C ASN A 158 1.33 -20.55 -2.27
N GLY A 159 0.01 -20.37 -2.37
CA GLY A 159 -0.99 -21.35 -1.90
C GLY A 159 -1.22 -21.36 -0.39
N LEU A 160 -0.47 -20.56 0.37
CA LEU A 160 -0.62 -20.43 1.81
C LEU A 160 -1.62 -19.32 2.16
N LYS A 161 -2.49 -19.59 3.15
CA LYS A 161 -3.41 -18.59 3.73
C LYS A 161 -2.87 -18.00 5.04
N GLU A 162 -1.90 -18.67 5.64
CA GLU A 162 -1.17 -18.26 6.82
C GLU A 162 0.30 -18.64 6.66
N LEU A 163 1.17 -17.88 7.30
CA LEU A 163 2.60 -18.11 7.36
C LEU A 163 2.92 -19.17 8.43
N SER A 164 4.15 -19.66 8.41
CA SER A 164 4.69 -20.55 9.43
C SER A 164 5.92 -19.98 10.14
N TYR A 165 6.18 -18.68 9.97
CA TYR A 165 7.40 -18.02 10.44
C TYR A 165 7.30 -17.55 11.90
N TRP A 166 6.09 -17.31 12.40
CA TRP A 166 5.84 -16.61 13.66
C TRP A 166 5.23 -17.53 14.71
N ARG A 167 5.33 -17.12 15.98
CA ARG A 167 4.98 -17.97 17.13
C ARG A 167 3.49 -18.09 17.39
N THR A 168 2.70 -17.11 16.94
CA THR A 168 1.25 -17.07 17.18
C THR A 168 0.48 -17.11 15.86
N PRO A 169 -0.74 -17.68 15.84
CA PRO A 169 -1.58 -17.67 14.64
C PRO A 169 -1.87 -16.26 14.12
N GLN A 170 -2.11 -15.31 15.03
CA GLN A 170 -2.34 -13.89 14.69
C GLN A 170 -1.19 -13.30 13.86
N CYS A 171 0.06 -13.54 14.27
CA CYS A 171 1.24 -13.01 13.58
C CYS A 171 1.48 -13.68 12.23
N ASN A 172 0.98 -14.91 12.05
CA ASN A 172 1.06 -15.67 10.81
C ASN A 172 -0.03 -15.31 9.79
N MET A 173 -1.03 -14.49 10.13
CA MET A 173 -2.09 -14.13 9.19
C MET A 173 -1.56 -13.31 8.00
N ILE A 174 -2.00 -13.68 6.80
CA ILE A 174 -1.80 -12.91 5.57
C ILE A 174 -3.00 -11.98 5.41
N ASN A 175 -2.84 -10.71 5.80
CA ASN A 175 -3.92 -9.74 5.90
C ASN A 175 -3.81 -8.66 4.82
N GLY A 176 -4.98 -8.16 4.41
CA GLY A 176 -5.07 -7.01 3.52
C GLY A 176 -4.77 -7.32 2.07
N THR A 177 -4.11 -6.39 1.38
CA THR A 177 -3.79 -6.48 -0.06
C THR A 177 -2.32 -6.80 -0.29
N ALA A 178 -1.92 -6.95 -1.55
CA ALA A 178 -0.51 -7.09 -1.92
C ALA A 178 0.25 -5.74 -1.95
N GLY A 179 -0.37 -4.65 -1.48
CA GLY A 179 0.27 -3.34 -1.30
C GLY A 179 0.21 -2.39 -2.51
N GLN A 180 -0.40 -2.79 -3.63
CA GLN A 180 -0.52 -1.93 -4.81
C GLN A 180 -1.79 -1.06 -4.81
N MET A 181 -2.89 -1.61 -4.30
CA MET A 181 -4.20 -0.95 -4.25
C MET A 181 -4.99 -1.46 -3.05
N TRP A 182 -5.98 -0.69 -2.60
CA TRP A 182 -6.90 -1.05 -1.52
C TRP A 182 -8.36 -0.94 -1.99
N PRO A 183 -9.30 -1.55 -1.27
CA PRO A 183 -10.72 -1.37 -1.56
C PRO A 183 -11.15 0.12 -1.52
N PRO A 184 -12.13 0.50 -2.35
CA PRO A 184 -12.62 1.89 -2.44
C PRO A 184 -13.45 2.31 -1.22
N PHE A 185 -13.82 3.59 -1.19
CA PHE A 185 -14.67 4.22 -0.18
C PHE A 185 -14.06 4.24 1.23
N LEU A 186 -12.77 4.57 1.31
CA LEU A 186 -12.05 4.66 2.57
C LEU A 186 -12.56 5.83 3.43
N THR A 187 -12.66 5.59 4.73
CA THR A 187 -12.97 6.60 5.76
C THR A 187 -11.74 6.88 6.62
N LYS A 188 -11.83 7.84 7.55
CA LYS A 188 -10.73 8.17 8.46
C LYS A 188 -10.49 7.10 9.53
N GLU A 189 -11.50 6.26 9.77
CA GLU A 189 -11.46 5.11 10.68
C GLU A 189 -10.96 3.84 9.99
N SER A 190 -10.83 3.87 8.66
CA SER A 190 -10.27 2.76 7.89
C SER A 190 -8.79 2.57 8.23
N THR A 191 -8.31 1.35 8.07
CA THR A 191 -6.88 1.01 8.10
C THR A 191 -6.49 0.33 6.80
N LEU A 192 -5.20 0.34 6.47
CA LEU A 192 -4.68 -0.23 5.23
C LEU A 192 -3.75 -1.41 5.53
N PRO A 193 -4.30 -2.60 5.82
CA PRO A 193 -3.48 -3.79 5.95
C PRO A 193 -2.92 -4.21 4.59
N PHE A 194 -1.71 -4.76 4.59
CA PHE A 194 -1.07 -5.35 3.44
C PHE A 194 -0.05 -6.41 3.85
N TYR A 195 0.16 -7.40 2.98
CA TYR A 195 1.17 -8.42 3.16
C TYR A 195 2.42 -8.10 2.34
N SER A 196 3.58 -8.08 3.01
CA SER A 196 4.88 -7.92 2.34
C SER A 196 5.71 -9.19 2.51
N PRO A 197 5.95 -9.95 1.41
CA PRO A 197 6.87 -11.09 1.44
C PRO A 197 8.28 -10.69 1.87
N ASP A 198 8.75 -9.50 1.45
CA ASP A 198 10.11 -9.03 1.77
C ASP A 198 10.30 -8.72 3.27
N ALA A 199 9.24 -8.24 3.94
CA ALA A 199 9.21 -8.02 5.40
C ALA A 199 8.70 -9.22 6.20
N CYS A 200 8.34 -10.32 5.53
CA CYS A 200 7.91 -11.59 6.12
C CYS A 200 6.65 -11.53 7.00
N ARG A 201 5.86 -10.47 6.94
CA ARG A 201 4.62 -10.33 7.73
C ARG A 201 3.61 -9.41 7.07
N SER A 202 2.40 -9.46 7.58
CA SER A 202 1.40 -8.43 7.34
C SER A 202 1.70 -7.19 8.18
N MET A 203 1.51 -6.03 7.57
CA MET A 203 1.68 -4.70 8.15
C MET A 203 0.43 -3.86 7.87
N GLU A 204 0.31 -2.73 8.55
CA GLU A 204 -0.88 -1.88 8.46
C GLU A 204 -0.49 -0.41 8.54
N PHE A 205 -1.08 0.41 7.67
CA PHE A 205 -1.03 1.86 7.79
C PHE A 205 -2.31 2.40 8.43
N ILE A 206 -2.16 3.44 9.25
CA ILE A 206 -3.24 4.13 9.95
C ILE A 206 -3.43 5.53 9.37
N TYR A 207 -4.66 6.04 9.37
CA TYR A 207 -4.94 7.39 8.90
C TYR A 207 -4.16 8.42 9.72
N GLN A 208 -3.51 9.35 9.04
CA GLN A 208 -2.77 10.45 9.66
C GLN A 208 -3.47 11.78 9.41
N ARG A 209 -3.73 12.13 8.15
CA ARG A 209 -4.32 13.43 7.77
C ARG A 209 -4.98 13.40 6.39
N SER A 210 -5.85 14.35 6.13
CA SER A 210 -6.36 14.65 4.79
C SER A 210 -5.38 15.58 4.07
N GLY A 211 -5.37 15.56 2.74
CA GLY A 211 -4.51 16.40 1.94
C GLY A 211 -4.99 16.52 0.50
N ASP A 212 -4.14 17.12 -0.32
CA ASP A 212 -4.30 17.23 -1.77
C ASP A 212 -2.97 16.90 -2.43
N PHE A 213 -3.02 16.19 -3.56
CA PHE A 213 -1.86 15.96 -4.41
C PHE A 213 -2.20 16.34 -5.84
N LYS A 214 -1.65 17.47 -6.27
CA LYS A 214 -1.81 18.01 -7.63
C LYS A 214 -3.30 18.13 -8.03
N GLY A 215 -4.14 18.61 -7.12
CA GLY A 215 -5.59 18.81 -7.33
C GLY A 215 -6.46 17.58 -7.06
N VAL A 216 -5.86 16.46 -6.64
CA VAL A 216 -6.59 15.24 -6.26
C VAL A 216 -6.67 15.16 -4.72
N PRO A 217 -7.88 15.15 -4.12
CA PRO A 217 -8.04 15.03 -2.69
C PRO A 217 -7.59 13.64 -2.20
N LEU A 218 -6.89 13.58 -1.07
CA LEU A 218 -6.33 12.33 -0.58
C LEU A 218 -6.39 12.20 0.94
N TYR A 219 -6.23 10.97 1.41
CA TYR A 219 -5.87 10.68 2.79
C TYR A 219 -4.43 10.18 2.83
N ARG A 220 -3.63 10.76 3.73
CA ARG A 220 -2.32 10.24 4.09
C ARG A 220 -2.48 9.21 5.20
N PHE A 221 -2.04 7.99 4.91
CA PHE A 221 -1.88 6.93 5.87
C PHE A 221 -0.39 6.75 6.17
N SER A 222 -0.04 6.50 7.43
CA SER A 222 1.36 6.33 7.85
C SER A 222 1.53 5.12 8.77
N SER A 223 2.76 4.66 8.91
CA SER A 223 3.06 3.58 9.86
C SER A 223 2.84 4.07 11.30
N SER A 224 2.18 3.26 12.13
CA SER A 224 2.12 3.51 13.58
C SER A 224 3.49 3.30 14.22
N LYS A 225 3.78 4.01 15.33
CA LYS A 225 4.96 3.73 16.18
C LYS A 225 4.99 2.28 16.67
N ASN A 226 3.82 1.62 16.74
CA ASN A 226 3.70 0.24 17.18
C ASN A 226 4.07 -0.79 16.11
N LEU A 227 4.38 -0.38 14.87
CA LEU A 227 4.62 -1.29 13.74
C LEU A 227 5.69 -2.34 14.07
N PHE A 228 6.80 -1.91 14.68
CA PHE A 228 7.90 -2.78 15.12
C PHE A 228 8.15 -2.70 16.64
N ALA A 229 7.18 -2.22 17.42
CA ALA A 229 7.30 -2.18 18.87
C ALA A 229 7.42 -3.59 19.47
N ASN A 230 8.12 -3.70 20.60
CA ASN A 230 8.28 -4.94 21.33
C ASN A 230 6.89 -5.45 21.81
N GLY A 231 6.71 -6.78 21.87
CA GLY A 231 5.48 -7.39 22.38
C GLY A 231 5.10 -6.97 23.81
N THR A 232 6.08 -6.59 24.62
CA THR A 232 5.85 -6.04 25.98
C THR A 232 5.23 -4.65 25.98
N GLU A 233 5.50 -3.83 24.96
CA GLU A 233 4.88 -2.50 24.79
C GLU A 233 3.58 -2.57 23.98
N TYR A 234 3.50 -3.51 23.03
CA TYR A 234 2.33 -3.73 22.19
C TYR A 234 2.05 -5.23 22.06
N ALA A 235 1.16 -5.74 22.90
CA ALA A 235 0.83 -7.16 23.02
C ALA A 235 0.54 -7.87 21.68
N PRO A 236 -0.13 -7.27 20.68
CA PRO A 236 -0.32 -7.93 19.38
C PRO A 236 0.97 -8.28 18.63
N ASN A 237 2.13 -7.70 19.01
CA ASN A 237 3.42 -8.03 18.43
C ASN A 237 4.17 -9.17 19.14
N GLU A 238 3.64 -9.74 20.23
CA GLU A 238 4.32 -10.79 21.02
C GLU A 238 4.74 -12.01 20.17
N GLY A 239 3.94 -12.38 19.17
CA GLY A 239 4.25 -13.50 18.29
C GLY A 239 5.40 -13.28 17.30
N PHE A 240 5.86 -12.03 17.11
CA PHE A 240 7.02 -11.70 16.28
C PHE A 240 8.36 -11.79 17.05
N CYS A 241 8.32 -12.08 18.35
CA CYS A 241 9.52 -12.27 19.16
C CYS A 241 10.30 -13.55 18.76
N PRO A 242 11.62 -13.68 19.03
CA PRO A 242 12.35 -13.08 20.15
C PRO A 242 12.58 -11.59 19.91
N CYS A 243 11.97 -10.78 20.78
CA CYS A 243 12.02 -9.34 20.66
C CYS A 243 13.30 -8.81 21.30
N ARG A 244 13.87 -7.80 20.64
CA ARG A 244 14.97 -6.98 21.17
C ARG A 244 14.37 -5.64 21.61
N GLN A 245 15.13 -4.57 21.53
CA GLN A 245 14.62 -3.21 21.67
C GLN A 245 13.42 -2.97 20.74
N SER A 246 12.48 -2.14 21.18
CA SER A 246 11.34 -1.70 20.35
C SER A 246 11.83 -1.00 19.09
N GLY A 247 11.10 -1.16 18.00
CA GLY A 247 11.47 -0.64 16.67
C GLY A 247 12.25 -1.62 15.78
N LEU A 248 12.48 -2.84 16.27
CA LEU A 248 13.21 -3.89 15.56
C LEU A 248 12.33 -5.13 15.32
N LEU A 249 12.27 -5.58 14.07
CA LEU A 249 11.65 -6.84 13.68
C LEU A 249 12.73 -7.87 13.33
N ASN A 250 12.82 -8.95 14.11
CA ASN A 250 13.70 -10.07 13.77
C ASN A 250 13.11 -10.86 12.59
N VAL A 251 13.85 -10.95 11.48
CA VAL A 251 13.41 -11.69 10.28
C VAL A 251 14.19 -12.99 10.06
N SER A 252 14.91 -13.48 11.08
CA SER A 252 15.71 -14.71 10.97
C SER A 252 14.88 -15.92 10.55
N SER A 253 13.62 -16.02 10.99
CA SER A 253 12.71 -17.14 10.70
C SER A 253 12.38 -17.30 9.21
N CYS A 254 12.39 -16.21 8.45
CA CYS A 254 12.15 -16.24 7.00
C CYS A 254 13.42 -15.99 6.17
N ARG A 255 14.56 -15.69 6.81
CA ARG A 255 15.85 -15.41 6.17
C ARG A 255 16.91 -16.43 6.56
N TYR A 256 16.59 -17.72 6.46
CA TYR A 256 17.53 -18.83 6.65
C TYR A 256 18.31 -18.77 7.98
N ASN A 257 17.63 -18.37 9.07
CA ASN A 257 18.20 -18.17 10.40
C ASN A 257 19.31 -17.11 10.48
N SER A 258 19.49 -16.29 9.44
CA SER A 258 20.41 -15.15 9.48
C SER A 258 20.01 -14.17 10.59
N PRO A 259 20.95 -13.63 11.38
CA PRO A 259 20.66 -12.72 12.49
C PRO A 259 20.36 -11.29 11.99
N THR A 260 19.37 -11.19 11.10
CA THR A 260 18.99 -9.98 10.39
C THR A 260 17.72 -9.38 10.98
N PHE A 261 17.69 -8.05 11.09
CA PHE A 261 16.57 -7.29 11.62
C PHE A 261 16.13 -6.21 10.63
N ILE A 262 14.82 -5.99 10.54
CA ILE A 262 14.23 -4.86 9.82
C ILE A 262 13.84 -3.78 10.83
N SER A 263 14.09 -2.52 10.49
CA SER A 263 13.60 -1.35 11.22
C SER A 263 13.15 -0.26 10.26
N GLN A 264 12.64 0.84 10.79
CA GLN A 264 12.57 2.08 10.01
C GLN A 264 13.99 2.68 9.90
N PRO A 265 14.27 3.48 8.84
CA PRO A 265 15.57 4.12 8.66
C PRO A 265 16.00 4.95 9.87
N HIS A 266 17.32 4.95 10.13
CA HIS A 266 17.96 5.63 11.26
C HIS A 266 17.31 5.30 12.62
N PHE A 267 16.67 4.12 12.72
CA PHE A 267 15.90 3.69 13.88
C PHE A 267 14.77 4.65 14.28
N TYR A 268 14.11 5.29 13.29
CA TYR A 268 12.90 6.07 13.53
C TYR A 268 11.81 5.24 14.23
N ASN A 269 11.14 5.82 15.24
CA ASN A 269 10.20 5.14 16.16
C ASN A 269 10.76 3.93 16.94
N ALA A 270 12.09 3.78 17.03
CA ALA A 270 12.70 2.74 17.82
C ALA A 270 13.11 3.22 19.22
N ASP A 271 13.53 2.29 20.06
CA ASP A 271 14.11 2.58 21.36
C ASP A 271 15.36 3.47 21.19
N PRO A 272 15.42 4.64 21.86
CA PRO A 272 16.55 5.56 21.75
C PRO A 272 17.91 4.94 22.08
N VAL A 273 17.95 3.88 22.90
CA VAL A 273 19.20 3.19 23.23
C VAL A 273 19.94 2.67 21.98
N LEU A 274 19.23 2.41 20.88
CA LEU A 274 19.85 1.98 19.62
C LEU A 274 20.70 3.08 18.97
N LEU A 275 20.38 4.35 19.24
CA LEU A 275 21.12 5.50 18.75
C LEU A 275 22.45 5.69 19.49
N ASP A 276 22.55 5.21 20.73
CA ASP A 276 23.77 5.33 21.55
C ASP A 276 24.91 4.44 21.03
N TYR A 277 24.58 3.36 20.31
CA TYR A 277 25.58 2.41 19.79
C TYR A 277 26.19 2.83 18.45
N VAL A 278 25.53 3.73 17.69
CA VAL A 278 25.91 4.08 16.32
C VAL A 278 25.88 5.58 16.10
N GLN A 279 27.04 6.17 15.85
CA GLN A 279 27.16 7.60 15.53
C GLN A 279 26.68 7.89 14.11
N GLY A 280 26.05 9.05 13.91
CA GLY A 280 25.57 9.53 12.59
C GLY A 280 24.10 9.22 12.30
N LEU A 281 23.35 8.64 13.24
CA LEU A 281 21.92 8.41 13.09
C LEU A 281 21.10 9.64 13.50
N HIS A 282 20.20 10.10 12.63
CA HIS A 282 19.37 11.28 12.82
C HIS A 282 17.92 10.97 12.40
N PRO A 283 17.15 10.19 13.18
CA PRO A 283 15.78 9.83 12.82
C PRO A 283 14.87 11.07 12.79
N THR A 284 14.08 11.17 11.73
CA THR A 284 13.13 12.27 11.47
C THR A 284 11.88 11.71 10.78
N GLU A 285 10.70 12.27 11.08
CA GLU A 285 9.46 11.80 10.46
C GLU A 285 9.46 12.03 8.94
N GLU A 286 9.97 13.17 8.49
CA GLU A 286 9.92 13.58 7.08
C GLU A 286 10.76 12.65 6.19
N GLU A 287 11.98 12.31 6.62
CA GLU A 287 12.92 11.50 5.83
C GLU A 287 12.74 10.00 6.07
N HIS A 288 12.27 9.60 7.25
CA HIS A 288 12.31 8.19 7.68
C HIS A 288 10.93 7.58 7.97
N GLY A 289 9.86 8.39 7.99
CA GLY A 289 8.49 7.91 8.14
C GLY A 289 7.97 7.20 6.88
N LEU A 290 7.18 6.13 7.04
CA LEU A 290 6.53 5.47 5.90
C LEU A 290 5.14 6.04 5.71
N PHE A 291 4.76 6.34 4.47
CA PHE A 291 3.43 6.83 4.17
C PHE A 291 2.89 6.36 2.81
N ILE A 292 1.57 6.35 2.71
CA ILE A 292 0.80 6.17 1.49
C ILE A 292 -0.26 7.27 1.45
N ASP A 293 -0.21 8.08 0.40
CA ASP A 293 -1.28 9.00 0.04
C ASP A 293 -2.23 8.30 -0.91
N ILE A 294 -3.50 8.16 -0.52
CA ILE A 294 -4.50 7.37 -1.24
C ILE A 294 -5.72 8.22 -1.58
N HIS A 295 -6.26 8.07 -2.79
CA HIS A 295 -7.53 8.68 -3.20
C HIS A 295 -8.71 7.88 -2.60
N PRO A 296 -9.41 8.37 -1.56
CA PRO A 296 -10.28 7.56 -0.73
C PRO A 296 -11.46 6.90 -1.47
N PRO A 297 -12.15 7.59 -2.41
CA PRO A 297 -13.23 6.98 -3.18
C PRO A 297 -12.80 5.77 -4.02
N THR A 298 -11.53 5.68 -4.41
CA THR A 298 -11.04 4.65 -5.33
C THR A 298 -10.10 3.62 -4.70
N GLY A 299 -9.46 3.96 -3.57
CA GLY A 299 -8.42 3.11 -2.97
C GLY A 299 -7.12 3.02 -3.79
N VAL A 300 -6.91 3.95 -4.73
CA VAL A 300 -5.69 4.02 -5.57
C VAL A 300 -4.65 4.92 -4.90
N PRO A 301 -3.42 4.44 -4.66
CA PRO A 301 -2.31 5.27 -4.19
C PRO A 301 -1.90 6.32 -5.22
N LEU A 302 -1.66 7.55 -4.76
CA LEU A 302 -1.22 8.68 -5.58
C LEU A 302 0.26 9.01 -5.36
N ASN A 303 0.74 8.84 -4.14
CA ASN A 303 2.11 9.14 -3.73
C ASN A 303 2.48 8.25 -2.55
N VAL A 304 3.63 7.59 -2.61
CA VAL A 304 4.03 6.55 -1.65
C VAL A 304 5.52 6.68 -1.36
N ALA A 305 5.88 6.48 -0.10
CA ALA A 305 7.26 6.23 0.30
C ALA A 305 7.28 5.09 1.33
N ILE A 306 7.76 3.93 0.90
CA ILE A 306 8.03 2.77 1.76
C ILE A 306 9.51 2.76 2.08
N ARG A 307 9.85 2.82 3.36
CA ARG A 307 11.22 3.01 3.82
C ARG A 307 11.56 1.97 4.85
N LEU A 308 12.59 1.17 4.60
CA LEU A 308 13.01 0.11 5.50
C LEU A 308 14.53 0.12 5.63
N GLN A 309 15.00 -0.35 6.77
CA GLN A 309 16.41 -0.50 7.08
C GLN A 309 16.73 -1.96 7.39
N LEU A 310 17.78 -2.46 6.78
CA LEU A 310 18.35 -3.77 7.02
C LEU A 310 19.48 -3.63 8.05
N ASN A 311 19.37 -4.40 9.12
CA ASN A 311 20.32 -4.38 10.22
C ASN A 311 20.86 -5.78 10.48
N LEU A 312 22.11 -5.85 10.93
CA LEU A 312 22.77 -7.09 11.32
C LEU A 312 23.01 -7.10 12.82
N TYR A 313 22.48 -8.10 13.50
CA TYR A 313 22.82 -8.33 14.89
C TYR A 313 24.18 -9.03 14.98
N MET A 314 25.11 -8.39 15.69
CA MET A 314 26.49 -8.85 15.85
C MET A 314 26.92 -8.72 17.30
N LYS A 315 27.79 -9.64 17.74
CA LYS A 315 28.42 -9.61 19.06
C LYS A 315 29.73 -10.38 19.01
N ARG A 316 30.56 -10.18 20.04
CA ARG A 316 31.76 -11.00 20.26
C ARG A 316 31.38 -12.47 20.47
N VAL A 317 32.04 -13.36 19.73
CA VAL A 317 31.90 -14.82 19.88
C VAL A 317 33.27 -15.42 20.17
N SER A 318 33.43 -16.02 21.35
CA SER A 318 34.69 -16.66 21.74
C SER A 318 35.07 -17.75 20.73
N GLY A 319 36.37 -17.89 20.42
CA GLY A 319 36.86 -18.83 19.40
C GLY A 319 36.74 -18.36 17.96
N ILE A 320 35.97 -17.30 17.66
CA ILE A 320 35.91 -16.66 16.34
C ILE A 320 36.61 -15.30 16.42
N THR A 321 37.88 -15.29 16.04
CA THR A 321 38.77 -14.14 16.25
C THR A 321 38.39 -12.90 15.42
N GLU A 322 37.67 -13.09 14.32
CA GLU A 322 37.16 -12.04 13.44
C GLU A 322 36.18 -11.13 14.19
N THR A 323 35.43 -11.67 15.16
CA THR A 323 34.53 -10.86 16.00
C THR A 323 35.28 -9.97 17.00
N GLY A 324 36.57 -10.22 17.24
CA GLY A 324 37.44 -9.37 18.05
C GLY A 324 36.85 -8.98 19.41
N LYS A 325 36.64 -7.68 19.58
CA LYS A 325 36.05 -7.05 20.78
C LYS A 325 34.79 -6.24 20.44
N ILE A 326 34.05 -6.62 19.39
CA ILE A 326 32.83 -5.90 19.03
C ILE A 326 31.79 -5.98 20.15
N SER A 327 31.12 -4.85 20.40
CA SER A 327 29.98 -4.80 21.30
C SER A 327 28.80 -5.60 20.74
N GLU A 328 27.93 -6.08 21.61
CA GLU A 328 26.63 -6.64 21.19
C GLU A 328 25.74 -5.49 20.71
N VAL A 329 25.41 -5.49 19.41
CA VAL A 329 24.67 -4.39 18.77
C VAL A 329 23.86 -4.89 17.58
N VAL A 330 22.76 -4.19 17.27
CA VAL A 330 22.04 -4.29 16.01
C VAL A 330 22.57 -3.20 15.09
N MET A 331 23.52 -3.54 14.23
CA MET A 331 24.23 -2.59 13.38
C MET A 331 23.44 -2.32 12.10
N PRO A 332 23.09 -1.07 11.78
CA PRO A 332 22.48 -0.74 10.49
C PRO A 332 23.48 -1.00 9.36
N MET A 333 23.03 -1.71 8.32
CA MET A 333 23.85 -1.98 7.13
C MET A 333 23.49 -1.02 6.02
N ILE A 334 22.20 -1.00 5.64
CA ILE A 334 21.66 -0.15 4.59
C ILE A 334 20.20 0.18 4.92
N TRP A 335 19.73 1.33 4.45
CA TRP A 335 18.30 1.60 4.33
C TRP A 335 17.96 1.90 2.88
N PHE A 336 16.71 1.66 2.51
CA PHE A 336 16.21 1.89 1.17
C PHE A 336 14.83 2.52 1.22
N GLU A 337 14.52 3.30 0.20
CA GLU A 337 13.21 3.88 -0.06
C GLU A 337 12.69 3.35 -1.39
N GLU A 338 11.54 2.70 -1.35
CA GLU A 338 10.72 2.51 -2.53
C GLU A 338 9.68 3.62 -2.56
N ASN A 339 9.88 4.59 -3.45
CA ASN A 339 8.95 5.67 -3.68
C ASN A 339 8.29 5.60 -5.06
N GLY A 340 7.15 6.27 -5.17
CA GLY A 340 6.44 6.39 -6.43
C GLY A 340 5.30 7.38 -6.31
N TYR A 341 5.07 8.15 -7.36
CA TYR A 341 3.96 9.09 -7.44
C TYR A 341 3.35 9.09 -8.84
N ILE A 342 2.07 9.40 -8.91
CA ILE A 342 1.35 9.56 -10.16
C ILE A 342 1.76 10.88 -10.84
N ASP A 343 2.04 10.83 -12.15
CA ASP A 343 2.39 12.03 -12.91
C ASP A 343 1.93 11.99 -14.38
N GLY A 344 2.09 13.13 -15.07
CA GLY A 344 1.94 13.24 -16.51
C GLY A 344 0.52 12.94 -17.01
N PRO A 345 0.37 12.27 -18.18
CA PRO A 345 -0.94 11.98 -18.77
C PRO A 345 -1.85 11.13 -17.88
N VAL A 346 -1.27 10.24 -17.06
CA VAL A 346 -2.02 9.35 -16.16
C VAL A 346 -2.68 10.18 -15.07
N LEU A 347 -1.95 11.09 -14.43
CA LEU A 347 -2.50 12.03 -13.45
C LEU A 347 -3.60 12.89 -14.08
N LYS A 348 -3.38 13.45 -15.27
CA LYS A 348 -4.38 14.30 -15.93
C LYS A 348 -5.67 13.53 -16.20
N THR A 349 -5.56 12.29 -16.66
CA THR A 349 -6.71 11.42 -16.93
C THR A 349 -7.43 11.06 -15.63
N PHE A 350 -6.68 10.70 -14.58
CA PHE A 350 -7.20 10.40 -13.26
C PHE A 350 -7.98 11.60 -12.69
N HIS A 351 -7.35 12.77 -12.63
CA HIS A 351 -7.96 14.00 -12.13
C HIS A 351 -9.22 14.38 -12.91
N THR A 352 -9.17 14.32 -14.26
CA THR A 352 -10.33 14.69 -15.09
C THR A 352 -11.51 13.75 -14.84
N ASN A 353 -11.28 12.44 -14.84
CA ASN A 353 -12.36 11.45 -14.79
C ASN A 353 -12.88 11.20 -13.37
N LEU A 354 -12.03 11.34 -12.35
CA LEU A 354 -12.35 10.94 -10.97
C LEU A 354 -12.54 12.12 -10.02
N VAL A 355 -12.13 13.33 -10.40
CA VAL A 355 -12.32 14.55 -9.60
C VAL A 355 -13.21 15.54 -10.33
N VAL A 356 -12.83 15.97 -11.54
CA VAL A 356 -13.55 17.03 -12.27
C VAL A 356 -14.91 16.58 -12.75
N LEU A 357 -14.99 15.44 -13.46
CA LEU A 357 -16.24 14.97 -14.04
C LEU A 357 -17.31 14.68 -12.96
N PRO A 358 -17.01 13.98 -11.84
CA PRO A 358 -17.96 13.81 -10.75
C PRO A 358 -18.42 15.14 -10.13
N ALA A 359 -17.50 16.08 -9.91
CA ALA A 359 -17.86 17.39 -9.36
C ALA A 359 -18.80 18.17 -10.31
N VAL A 360 -18.55 18.12 -11.63
CA VAL A 360 -19.44 18.72 -12.63
C VAL A 360 -20.80 18.04 -12.63
N MET A 361 -20.85 16.70 -12.58
CA MET A 361 -22.10 15.94 -12.51
C MET A 361 -22.91 16.29 -11.27
N GLU A 362 -22.27 16.45 -10.12
CA GLU A 362 -22.90 16.84 -8.87
C GLU A 362 -23.47 18.27 -8.94
N ILE A 363 -22.69 19.23 -9.47
CA ILE A 363 -23.17 20.61 -9.70
C ILE A 363 -24.36 20.61 -10.67
N MET A 364 -24.30 19.85 -11.77
CA MET A 364 -25.41 19.73 -12.72
C MET A 364 -26.65 19.11 -12.08
N GLN A 365 -26.49 18.08 -11.24
CA GLN A 365 -27.59 17.46 -10.50
C GLN A 365 -28.29 18.48 -9.60
N TYR A 366 -27.55 19.23 -8.78
CA TYR A 366 -28.14 20.27 -7.93
C TYR A 366 -28.76 21.40 -8.76
N GLY A 367 -28.15 21.75 -9.90
CA GLY A 367 -28.70 22.71 -10.85
C GLY A 367 -30.07 22.28 -11.40
N PHE A 368 -30.21 21.01 -11.81
CA PHE A 368 -31.48 20.48 -12.30
C PHE A 368 -32.55 20.38 -11.20
N ILE A 369 -32.16 20.04 -9.97
CA ILE A 369 -33.08 20.05 -8.81
C ILE A 369 -33.60 21.48 -8.56
N ALA A 370 -32.71 22.48 -8.56
CA ALA A 370 -33.08 23.88 -8.36
C ALA A 370 -34.01 24.40 -9.47
N LEU A 371 -33.69 24.07 -10.73
CA LEU A 371 -34.54 24.41 -11.88
C LEU A 371 -35.92 23.75 -11.78
N GLY A 372 -35.96 22.46 -11.41
CA GLY A 372 -37.20 21.73 -11.16
C GLY A 372 -38.07 22.42 -10.09
N LEU A 373 -37.49 22.77 -8.95
CA LEU A 373 -38.20 23.48 -7.87
C LEU A 373 -38.71 24.85 -8.33
N ALA A 374 -37.91 25.60 -9.08
CA ALA A 374 -38.32 26.88 -9.64
C ALA A 374 -39.55 26.73 -10.55
N THR A 375 -39.57 25.72 -11.43
CA THR A 375 -40.73 25.47 -12.31
C THR A 375 -41.99 25.09 -11.53
N VAL A 376 -41.87 24.29 -10.47
CA VAL A 376 -42.99 23.94 -9.59
C VAL A 376 -43.55 25.18 -8.89
N VAL A 377 -42.67 26.05 -8.37
CA VAL A 377 -43.09 27.31 -7.73
C VAL A 377 -43.81 28.22 -8.73
N VAL A 378 -43.27 28.37 -9.95
CA VAL A 378 -43.91 29.16 -11.01
C VAL A 378 -45.28 28.58 -11.37
N ALA A 379 -45.38 27.25 -11.54
CA ALA A 379 -46.66 26.58 -11.83
C ALA A 379 -47.69 26.79 -10.71
N ALA A 380 -47.27 26.68 -9.43
CA ALA A 380 -48.13 26.92 -8.28
C ALA A 380 -48.61 28.38 -8.22
N LEU A 381 -47.73 29.35 -8.49
CA LEU A 381 -48.08 30.78 -8.57
C LEU A 381 -49.08 31.05 -9.70
N VAL A 382 -48.86 30.49 -10.89
CA VAL A 382 -49.79 30.60 -12.01
C VAL A 382 -51.14 29.97 -11.66
N HIS A 383 -51.15 28.76 -11.10
CA HIS A 383 -52.38 28.10 -10.67
C HIS A 383 -53.16 28.92 -9.63
N HIS A 384 -52.46 29.49 -8.64
CA HIS A 384 -53.08 30.34 -7.63
C HIS A 384 -53.61 31.66 -8.23
N ARG A 385 -52.90 32.26 -9.19
CA ARG A 385 -53.37 33.45 -9.93
C ARG A 385 -54.63 33.14 -10.75
N VAL A 386 -54.65 32.02 -11.47
CA VAL A 386 -55.82 31.57 -12.25
C VAL A 386 -57.01 31.25 -11.34
N LYS A 387 -56.78 30.59 -10.20
CA LYS A 387 -57.84 30.31 -9.21
C LYS A 387 -58.42 31.60 -8.62
N ARG A 388 -57.57 32.58 -8.27
CA ARG A 388 -58.04 33.91 -7.82
C ARG A 388 -58.82 34.65 -8.90
N ALA A 389 -58.35 34.63 -10.16
CA ALA A 389 -59.06 35.24 -11.27
C ALA A 389 -60.45 34.60 -11.50
N ARG A 390 -60.54 33.26 -11.41
CA ARG A 390 -61.83 32.54 -11.50
C ARG A 390 -62.76 32.88 -10.33
N HIS A 391 -62.27 32.97 -9.09
CA HIS A 391 -63.09 33.40 -7.95
C HIS A 391 -63.56 34.85 -8.07
N ALA A 392 -62.73 35.76 -8.59
CA ALA A 392 -63.13 37.16 -8.82
C ALA A 392 -64.25 37.25 -9.88
N VAL A 393 -64.16 36.49 -10.98
CA VAL A 393 -65.20 36.42 -12.02
C VAL A 393 -66.52 35.86 -11.48
N VAL A 394 -66.47 34.82 -10.63
CA VAL A 394 -67.67 34.25 -9.98
C VAL A 394 -68.34 35.23 -9.01
N ILE A 395 -67.57 36.00 -8.23
CA ILE A 395 -68.13 37.02 -7.34
C ILE A 395 -68.79 38.16 -8.13
N SER A 396 -68.20 38.58 -9.26
CA SER A 396 -68.82 39.58 -10.14
C SER A 396 -70.12 39.10 -10.81
N THR A 397 -70.28 37.79 -11.05
CA THR A 397 -71.51 37.22 -11.62
C THR A 397 -72.62 37.02 -10.59
N VAL A 398 -72.29 36.84 -9.31
CA VAL A 398 -73.28 36.69 -8.23
C VAL A 398 -73.84 38.04 -7.75
N VAL A 399 -73.09 39.15 -7.89
CA VAL A 399 -73.53 40.49 -7.44
C VAL A 399 -74.34 41.24 -8.51
N GLY A 400 -74.40 40.74 -9.75
CA GLY A 400 -74.99 41.45 -10.88
C GLY A 400 -76.32 40.88 -11.40
N HIS A 401 -77.39 40.78 -10.60
CA HIS A 401 -78.79 40.73 -11.10
C HIS A 401 -79.84 40.92 -9.97
N PRO A 402 -80.69 41.96 -10.02
CA PRO A 402 -82.04 41.94 -9.42
C PRO A 402 -83.14 41.78 -10.48
N SER A 403 -84.08 40.87 -10.17
CA SER A 403 -85.50 40.75 -10.58
C SER A 403 -86.00 41.11 -11.99
N ALA A 404 -86.67 40.16 -12.65
CA ALA A 404 -88.10 40.18 -13.07
C ALA A 404 -88.38 38.96 -13.99
N SER A 405 -89.09 37.93 -13.51
CA SER A 405 -90.53 37.63 -13.67
C SER A 405 -91.00 37.26 -15.09
N ASP A 406 -91.31 35.97 -15.21
CA ASP A 406 -92.42 35.29 -15.91
C ASP A 406 -92.84 35.70 -17.33
N LYS A 407 -92.79 34.73 -18.26
CA LYS A 407 -93.97 33.94 -18.69
C LYS A 407 -93.62 32.92 -19.79
N GLU A 408 -94.07 31.69 -19.57
CA GLU A 408 -94.30 30.61 -20.55
C GLU A 408 -95.49 30.93 -21.50
N PRO A 409 -95.87 30.08 -22.48
CA PRO A 409 -95.22 28.89 -23.08
C PRO A 409 -95.34 28.83 -24.64
N VAL A 410 -94.83 27.77 -25.30
CA VAL A 410 -95.61 26.83 -26.16
C VAL A 410 -94.71 25.87 -26.99
N LYS A 411 -95.08 24.59 -26.87
CA LYS A 411 -94.80 23.31 -27.57
C LYS A 411 -94.21 23.24 -28.99
N GLY A 412 -93.47 22.14 -29.19
CA GLY A 412 -93.36 21.34 -30.42
C GLY A 412 -92.13 20.40 -30.38
N SER A 413 -92.18 19.23 -29.73
CA SER A 413 -92.57 17.90 -30.26
C SER A 413 -91.74 17.34 -31.43
N HIS A 414 -90.92 16.33 -31.12
CA HIS A 414 -90.68 15.01 -31.75
C HIS A 414 -89.18 14.63 -31.74
N SER A 415 -88.77 13.69 -30.87
CA SER A 415 -88.73 12.21 -31.06
C SER A 415 -87.69 11.80 -32.10
N GLY A 416 -86.84 10.79 -31.95
CA GLY A 416 -86.47 9.82 -30.93
C GLY A 416 -85.15 9.20 -31.47
N GLY A 417 -84.15 8.90 -30.65
CA GLY A 417 -84.01 7.57 -30.07
C GLY A 417 -82.70 6.91 -30.53
N THR A 418 -81.85 6.60 -29.53
CA THR A 418 -81.11 5.32 -29.32
C THR A 418 -80.06 4.90 -30.39
N GLN A 419 -78.89 4.28 -30.13
CA GLN A 419 -78.34 3.57 -28.98
C GLN A 419 -76.82 3.36 -29.18
N GLU A 420 -76.06 3.60 -28.12
CA GLU A 420 -75.00 2.76 -27.53
C GLU A 420 -74.61 1.44 -28.26
N LYS A 421 -73.31 1.21 -28.53
CA LYS A 421 -72.47 0.24 -27.76
C LYS A 421 -71.07 0.03 -28.34
N SER A 422 -70.14 -0.02 -27.40
CA SER A 422 -68.77 -0.54 -27.43
C SER A 422 -68.74 -2.06 -27.68
N ILE A 423 -67.62 -2.60 -28.20
CA ILE A 423 -66.87 -3.78 -27.67
C ILE A 423 -65.72 -4.24 -28.61
N MET A 424 -64.52 -4.38 -27.98
CA MET A 424 -63.37 -5.29 -28.17
C MET A 424 -62.56 -5.44 -29.48
N GLY A 425 -61.23 -5.51 -29.29
CA GLY A 425 -60.43 -6.63 -29.83
C GLY A 425 -58.93 -6.39 -30.04
N ASN A 426 -58.10 -7.01 -29.17
CA ASN A 426 -56.69 -7.45 -29.29
C ASN A 426 -55.56 -6.41 -29.39
N SER A 427 -54.51 -6.40 -28.55
CA SER A 427 -53.55 -7.40 -28.04
C SER A 427 -52.38 -7.72 -28.99
N GLU A 428 -51.16 -7.71 -28.40
CA GLU A 428 -49.80 -7.95 -28.93
C GLU A 428 -49.22 -6.78 -29.75
N LYS A 429 -48.15 -6.09 -29.34
CA LYS A 429 -46.85 -6.51 -28.76
C LYS A 429 -46.22 -5.40 -27.91
#